data_AF-A0A9D9L941-F1
#
_entry.id   AF-A0A9D9L941-F1
#
_cell.length_a   1.000
_cell.length_b   1.000
_cell.length_c   1.000
_cell.angle_alpha   90.00
_cell.angle_beta   90.00
_cell.angle_gamma   90.00
#
_symmetry.space_group_name_H-M   'P 1'
#
loop_
_entity.id
_entity.type
_entity.pdbx_description
1 polymer ?
#
loop_
_entity_poly.entity_id
_entity_poly.type
_entity_poly.pdbx_seq_one_letter_code
_entity_poly.pdbx_strand_id
1 'polypeptide(L)'
;GLPIPDINATSRTLADFDGQPAELYYLVNNNRTTACTAVLKVRAAGVEAYDATTGECRPVPFEVKGEYCVLKHKFAPAGDLLLLARKTPVPSARAISPPSRVLALRNRWQVARLTENLLTIDHCRCEIDGKVAFNDEYVLTIQNHLLELGHTVPIALEYTFQVADASLAGKQLWLLLERPEKHRVIVNGVEVSNQPHGYFQDYAFERVAIGQAVRAGRNVIRLETIFEQTPEIYEACHKARIFQTERNKIHFLSEVEAIYLAGDFGVSTPGRWEKVPAMPLIPDVAAPSCPSLRYRGDFALVCAPTEVTGDNYVQEGLPFFAGTITLRQKVILDSVDAAFPHILRFADFQGNVLVAAVNGQVVATFLYPEYSCIIPVGLLHSGVNHVEVTIANSLRNMLGPFHCSNGELLGVGSYSYYKEVEGPFRVVGRSDWDDGWCFIPQGVVVERDGHNPVRPPSIP
;
A
#
# COMPACT_ATOMS: atom_id res chain seq x y z
N GLY A 1 -18.62 20.01 -29.17
CA GLY A 1 -19.26 20.24 -27.86
C GLY A 1 -18.45 21.25 -27.10
N LEU A 2 -18.97 21.72 -25.95
CA LEU A 2 -18.18 22.54 -25.04
C LEU A 2 -16.95 21.74 -24.57
N PRO A 3 -15.77 22.37 -24.44
CA PRO A 3 -14.60 21.69 -23.88
C PRO A 3 -14.91 21.18 -22.47
N ILE A 4 -14.42 19.99 -22.14
CA ILE A 4 -14.50 19.43 -20.78
C ILE A 4 -13.21 19.88 -20.07
N PRO A 5 -13.27 20.86 -19.14
CA PRO A 5 -12.08 21.52 -18.60
C PRO A 5 -11.14 20.57 -17.84
N ASP A 6 -11.66 19.48 -17.28
CA ASP A 6 -10.87 18.52 -16.50
C ASP A 6 -10.14 17.48 -17.35
N ILE A 7 -10.43 17.40 -18.66
CA ILE A 7 -9.72 16.49 -19.57
C ILE A 7 -8.59 17.24 -20.28
N ASN A 8 -7.37 16.93 -19.87
CA ASN A 8 -6.18 17.37 -20.58
C ASN A 8 -5.85 16.39 -21.70
N ALA A 9 -5.34 16.93 -22.81
CA ALA A 9 -4.84 16.13 -23.91
C ALA A 9 -3.49 16.66 -24.40
N THR A 10 -2.61 15.74 -24.76
CA THR A 10 -1.40 16.01 -25.54
C THR A 10 -1.32 15.02 -26.70
N SER A 11 -0.61 15.36 -27.77
CA SER A 11 -0.42 14.45 -28.88
C SER A 11 1.02 14.42 -29.37
N ARG A 12 1.38 13.30 -29.99
CA ARG A 12 2.68 13.10 -30.62
C ARG A 12 2.51 12.42 -31.97
N THR A 13 3.07 13.02 -33.01
CA THR A 13 3.16 12.38 -34.32
C THR A 13 4.29 11.36 -34.32
N LEU A 14 3.98 10.14 -34.74
CA LEU A 14 4.90 9.04 -34.91
C LEU A 14 5.08 8.81 -36.41
N ALA A 15 6.30 9.04 -36.91
CA ALA A 15 6.61 8.81 -38.33
C ALA A 15 6.45 7.33 -38.71
N ASP A 16 6.77 6.46 -37.76
CA ASP A 16 6.58 5.02 -37.83
C ASP A 16 6.19 4.50 -36.44
N PHE A 17 5.06 3.82 -36.38
CA PHE A 17 4.60 2.99 -35.29
C PHE A 17 4.09 1.71 -35.94
N ASP A 18 4.61 0.54 -35.55
CA ASP A 18 4.28 -0.77 -36.14
C ASP A 18 4.32 -0.88 -37.69
N GLY A 19 5.18 -0.09 -38.35
CA GLY A 19 5.33 -0.06 -39.80
C GLY A 19 4.41 0.94 -40.50
N GLN A 20 3.65 1.75 -39.76
CA GLN A 20 2.77 2.79 -40.31
C GLN A 20 2.86 4.12 -39.54
N PRO A 21 2.67 5.27 -40.21
CA PRO A 21 2.57 6.55 -39.50
C PRO A 21 1.30 6.60 -38.65
N ALA A 22 1.42 7.13 -37.45
CA ALA A 22 0.31 7.30 -36.51
C ALA A 22 0.40 8.63 -35.77
N GLU A 23 -0.72 9.10 -35.25
CA GLU A 23 -0.76 10.18 -34.26
C GLU A 23 -1.26 9.61 -32.94
N LEU A 24 -0.43 9.69 -31.90
CA LEU A 24 -0.78 9.22 -30.56
C LEU A 24 -1.37 10.39 -29.77
N TYR A 25 -2.58 10.22 -29.25
CA TYR A 25 -3.22 11.13 -28.32
C TYR A 25 -3.17 10.53 -26.91
N TYR A 26 -2.68 11.30 -25.95
CA TYR A 26 -2.78 10.98 -24.53
C TYR A 26 -3.79 11.92 -23.88
N LEU A 27 -4.89 11.36 -23.38
CA LEU A 27 -5.95 12.08 -22.71
C LEU A 27 -6.02 11.64 -21.25
N VAL A 28 -6.14 12.58 -20.32
CA VAL A 28 -6.19 12.28 -18.88
C VAL A 28 -7.26 13.12 -18.20
N ASN A 29 -8.01 12.49 -17.31
CA ASN A 29 -8.90 13.16 -16.38
C ASN A 29 -8.11 13.64 -15.17
N ASN A 30 -7.87 14.95 -15.06
CA ASN A 30 -7.16 15.51 -13.91
C ASN A 30 -7.99 15.50 -12.63
N ASN A 31 -9.30 15.25 -12.73
CA ASN A 31 -10.16 15.15 -11.57
C ASN A 31 -9.95 13.81 -10.87
N ARG A 32 -9.42 13.83 -9.65
CA ARG A 32 -9.09 12.63 -8.87
C ARG A 32 -10.30 12.01 -8.18
N THR A 33 -11.45 12.70 -8.18
CA THR A 33 -12.64 12.29 -7.42
C THR A 33 -13.88 12.05 -8.27
N THR A 34 -13.95 12.62 -9.48
CA THR A 34 -15.12 12.49 -10.35
C THR A 34 -14.76 11.83 -11.67
N ALA A 35 -15.61 10.88 -12.08
CA ALA A 35 -15.58 10.31 -13.41
C ALA A 35 -16.25 11.29 -14.39
N CYS A 36 -15.83 11.28 -15.65
CA CYS A 36 -16.48 12.06 -16.70
C CYS A 36 -16.69 11.22 -17.95
N THR A 37 -17.69 11.59 -18.76
CA THR A 37 -17.93 10.94 -20.05
C THR A 37 -17.75 11.96 -21.15
N ALA A 38 -16.82 11.69 -22.06
CA ALA A 38 -16.47 12.57 -23.15
C ALA A 38 -16.87 11.95 -24.50
N VAL A 39 -17.21 12.83 -25.45
CA VAL A 39 -17.29 12.48 -26.87
C VAL A 39 -16.03 13.01 -27.53
N LEU A 40 -15.14 12.11 -27.93
CA LEU A 40 -13.88 12.40 -28.58
C LEU A 40 -14.12 12.46 -30.09
N LYS A 41 -13.55 13.48 -30.74
CA LYS A 41 -13.63 13.68 -32.18
C LYS A 41 -12.21 13.83 -32.72
N VAL A 42 -11.69 12.76 -33.31
CA VAL A 42 -10.29 12.65 -33.73
C VAL A 42 -10.23 12.61 -35.26
N ARG A 43 -9.39 13.43 -35.88
CA ARG A 43 -9.25 13.44 -37.35
C ARG A 43 -8.40 12.25 -37.80
N ALA A 44 -9.04 11.20 -38.29
CA ALA A 44 -8.40 9.93 -38.64
C ALA A 44 -9.32 9.04 -39.48
N ALA A 45 -8.73 8.09 -40.19
CA ALA A 45 -9.46 7.03 -40.90
C ALA A 45 -9.84 5.86 -39.97
N GLY A 46 -9.13 5.72 -38.85
CA GLY A 46 -9.38 4.72 -37.82
C GLY A 46 -8.73 5.11 -36.49
N VAL A 47 -9.25 4.59 -35.38
CA VAL A 47 -8.66 4.79 -34.05
C VAL A 47 -8.61 3.48 -33.27
N GLU A 48 -7.54 3.31 -32.49
CA GLU A 48 -7.30 2.16 -31.61
C GLU A 48 -6.88 2.66 -30.23
N ALA A 49 -7.23 1.93 -29.17
CA ALA A 49 -6.65 2.18 -27.85
C ALA A 49 -5.27 1.54 -27.78
N TYR A 50 -4.30 2.25 -27.21
CA TYR A 50 -2.97 1.73 -26.94
C TYR A 50 -2.80 1.48 -25.45
N ASP A 51 -2.52 0.25 -25.07
CA ASP A 51 -2.25 -0.10 -23.68
C ASP A 51 -0.75 0.07 -23.41
N ALA A 52 -0.38 1.15 -22.71
CA ALA A 52 1.02 1.44 -22.42
C ALA A 52 1.68 0.43 -21.46
N THR A 53 0.90 -0.35 -20.72
CA THR A 53 1.41 -1.39 -19.81
C THR A 53 1.83 -2.64 -20.58
N THR A 54 1.07 -3.01 -21.61
CA THR A 54 1.29 -4.26 -22.38
C THR A 54 1.94 -4.01 -23.75
N GLY A 55 1.86 -2.79 -24.27
CA GLY A 55 2.27 -2.44 -25.63
C GLY A 55 1.27 -2.86 -26.71
N GLU A 56 0.08 -3.35 -26.33
CA GLU A 56 -0.93 -3.86 -27.27
C GLU A 56 -1.84 -2.75 -27.81
N CYS A 57 -2.22 -2.87 -29.09
CA CYS A 57 -3.29 -2.08 -29.69
C CYS A 57 -4.61 -2.86 -29.61
N ARG A 58 -5.69 -2.19 -29.16
CA ARG A 58 -7.02 -2.79 -29.02
C ARG A 58 -8.05 -2.00 -29.83
N PRO A 59 -8.93 -2.68 -30.60
CA PRO A 59 -10.05 -2.02 -31.25
C PRO A 59 -10.96 -1.32 -30.25
N VAL A 60 -11.40 -0.11 -30.58
CA VAL A 60 -12.40 0.65 -29.81
C VAL A 60 -13.65 0.90 -30.63
N PRO A 61 -14.84 1.06 -30.01
CA PRO A 61 -16.04 1.42 -30.74
C PRO A 61 -15.97 2.89 -31.17
N PHE A 62 -16.01 3.13 -32.48
CA PHE A 62 -16.08 4.47 -33.06
C PHE A 62 -16.99 4.50 -34.30
N GLU A 63 -17.50 5.68 -34.61
CA GLU A 63 -18.24 5.99 -35.84
C GLU A 63 -17.41 6.95 -36.71
N VAL A 64 -17.32 6.68 -38.01
CA VAL A 64 -16.70 7.61 -38.97
C VAL A 64 -17.75 8.65 -39.40
N LYS A 65 -17.47 9.94 -39.16
CA LYS A 65 -18.30 11.08 -39.57
C LYS A 65 -17.47 12.10 -40.35
N GLY A 66 -17.47 11.96 -41.67
CA GLY A 66 -16.58 12.75 -42.55
C GLY A 66 -15.12 12.33 -42.31
N GLU A 67 -14.23 13.30 -42.08
CA GLU A 67 -12.80 13.05 -41.81
C GLU A 67 -12.49 12.68 -40.35
N TYR A 68 -13.52 12.45 -39.52
CA TYR A 68 -13.36 12.24 -38.09
C TYR A 68 -13.85 10.86 -37.65
N CYS A 69 -13.08 10.22 -36.78
CA CYS A 69 -13.55 9.16 -35.92
C CYS A 69 -14.18 9.79 -34.66
N VAL A 70 -15.41 9.40 -34.36
CA VAL A 70 -16.17 9.86 -33.19
C VAL A 70 -16.38 8.69 -32.25
N LEU A 71 -15.91 8.83 -31.02
CA LEU A 71 -16.06 7.80 -29.99
C LEU A 71 -16.49 8.41 -28.65
N LYS A 72 -17.24 7.62 -27.89
CA LYS A 72 -17.65 7.97 -26.53
C LYS A 72 -16.77 7.19 -25.55
N HIS A 73 -16.13 7.89 -24.63
CA HIS A 73 -15.29 7.29 -23.61
C HIS A 73 -15.66 7.80 -22.23
N LYS A 74 -15.67 6.90 -21.24
CA LYS A 74 -15.85 7.24 -19.84
C LYS A 74 -14.47 7.21 -19.19
N PHE A 75 -14.01 8.37 -18.72
CA PHE A 75 -12.79 8.45 -17.92
C PHE A 75 -13.13 8.22 -16.45
N ALA A 76 -12.45 7.27 -15.82
CA ALA A 76 -12.42 7.13 -14.37
C ALA A 76 -11.88 8.40 -13.70
N PRO A 77 -12.10 8.60 -12.38
CA PRO A 77 -11.31 9.57 -11.62
C PRO A 77 -9.82 9.28 -11.77
N ALA A 78 -9.02 10.30 -12.11
CA ALA A 78 -7.59 10.17 -12.47
C ALA A 78 -7.28 9.19 -13.61
N GLY A 79 -8.30 8.74 -14.36
CA GLY A 79 -8.15 7.79 -15.45
C GLY A 79 -7.65 8.45 -16.73
N ASP A 80 -7.04 7.65 -17.59
CA ASP A 80 -6.45 8.08 -18.84
C ASP A 80 -6.91 7.23 -20.03
N LEU A 81 -6.55 7.71 -21.22
CA LEU A 81 -6.76 7.01 -22.47
C LEU A 81 -5.63 7.39 -23.44
N LEU A 82 -4.94 6.39 -23.96
CA LEU A 82 -4.05 6.52 -25.11
C LEU A 82 -4.79 6.06 -26.37
N LEU A 83 -4.93 6.95 -27.35
CA LEU A 83 -5.55 6.66 -28.64
C LEU A 83 -4.53 6.80 -29.77
N LEU A 84 -4.36 5.74 -30.55
CA LEU A 84 -3.65 5.78 -31.81
C LEU A 84 -4.63 6.14 -32.93
N ALA A 85 -4.37 7.26 -33.58
CA ALA A 85 -5.09 7.75 -34.74
C ALA A 85 -4.34 7.32 -36.01
N ARG A 86 -5.02 6.55 -36.86
CA ARG A 86 -4.47 5.96 -38.08
C ARG A 86 -4.92 6.70 -39.33
N LYS A 87 -4.01 6.81 -40.30
CA LYS A 87 -4.32 7.32 -41.65
C LYS A 87 -5.03 6.28 -42.52
N THR A 88 -4.91 5.01 -42.16
CA THR A 88 -5.56 3.87 -42.79
C THR A 88 -6.76 3.42 -41.93
N PRO A 89 -7.85 2.92 -42.55
CA PRO A 89 -8.97 2.38 -41.79
C PRO A 89 -8.55 1.18 -40.93
N VAL A 90 -9.05 1.13 -39.71
CA VAL A 90 -8.91 -0.02 -38.80
C VAL A 90 -10.30 -0.54 -38.39
N PRO A 91 -10.44 -1.82 -38.00
CA PRO A 91 -11.71 -2.36 -37.55
C PRO A 91 -12.25 -1.62 -36.31
N SER A 92 -13.49 -1.14 -36.38
CA SER A 92 -14.21 -0.61 -35.22
C SER A 92 -14.76 -1.78 -34.38
N ALA A 93 -14.62 -1.69 -33.06
CA ALA A 93 -15.23 -2.68 -32.17
C ALA A 93 -16.74 -2.49 -32.10
N ARG A 94 -17.48 -3.57 -31.82
CA ARG A 94 -18.92 -3.47 -31.51
C ARG A 94 -19.08 -2.75 -30.16
N ALA A 95 -19.95 -1.74 -30.11
CA ALA A 95 -20.35 -1.16 -28.83
C ALA A 95 -21.08 -2.23 -27.99
N ILE A 96 -20.48 -2.64 -26.88
CA ILE A 96 -21.08 -3.58 -25.93
C ILE A 96 -21.76 -2.76 -24.85
N SER A 97 -23.08 -2.95 -24.67
CA SER A 97 -23.74 -2.51 -23.45
C SER A 97 -23.30 -3.44 -22.31
N PRO A 98 -22.67 -2.93 -21.25
CA PRO A 98 -22.24 -3.76 -20.14
C PRO A 98 -23.45 -4.51 -19.54
N PRO A 99 -23.29 -5.79 -19.14
CA PRO A 99 -24.36 -6.51 -18.45
C PRO A 99 -24.82 -5.74 -17.21
N SER A 100 -26.09 -5.85 -16.84
CA SER A 100 -26.60 -5.20 -15.63
C SER A 100 -26.39 -6.05 -14.36
N ARG A 101 -26.15 -7.36 -14.50
CA ARG A 101 -26.10 -8.28 -13.36
C ARG A 101 -24.72 -8.31 -12.72
N VAL A 102 -24.63 -7.83 -11.48
CA VAL A 102 -23.42 -7.93 -10.66
C VAL A 102 -23.38 -9.32 -10.02
N LEU A 103 -22.22 -9.97 -10.04
CA LEU A 103 -22.00 -11.23 -9.34
C LEU A 103 -22.03 -10.99 -7.83
N ALA A 104 -23.00 -11.60 -7.15
CA ALA A 104 -23.16 -11.42 -5.70
C ALA A 104 -22.00 -12.07 -4.94
N LEU A 105 -21.33 -11.28 -4.10
CA LEU A 105 -20.23 -11.69 -3.23
C LEU A 105 -20.55 -11.34 -1.78
N ARG A 106 -19.97 -12.06 -0.83
CA ARG A 106 -20.03 -11.76 0.60
C ARG A 106 -18.80 -10.98 1.02
N ASN A 107 -18.92 -10.23 2.11
CA ASN A 107 -17.81 -9.50 2.72
C ASN A 107 -16.91 -10.38 3.62
N ARG A 108 -17.04 -11.71 3.56
CA ARG A 108 -16.22 -12.65 4.31
C ARG A 108 -15.52 -13.55 3.31
N TRP A 109 -14.20 -13.65 3.43
CA TRP A 109 -13.34 -14.29 2.45
C TRP A 109 -12.41 -15.31 3.11
N GLN A 110 -12.12 -16.39 2.38
CA GLN A 110 -11.04 -17.29 2.75
C GLN A 110 -9.71 -16.68 2.32
N VAL A 111 -8.68 -16.74 3.18
CA VAL A 111 -7.30 -16.42 2.79
C VAL A 111 -6.73 -17.62 2.07
N ALA A 112 -6.61 -17.54 0.74
CA ALA A 112 -6.09 -18.63 -0.08
C ALA A 112 -4.56 -18.62 -0.17
N ARG A 113 -3.97 -17.43 -0.21
CA ARG A 113 -2.52 -17.20 -0.16
C ARG A 113 -2.22 -15.90 0.58
N LEU A 114 -1.12 -15.90 1.30
CA LEU A 114 -0.64 -14.75 2.07
C LEU A 114 0.89 -14.77 2.00
N THR A 115 1.51 -13.67 1.59
CA THR A 115 2.96 -13.47 1.80
C THR A 115 3.25 -13.34 3.30
N GLU A 116 4.52 -13.39 3.72
CA GLU A 116 4.85 -13.17 5.13
C GLU A 116 4.19 -11.90 5.70
N ASN A 117 3.68 -12.00 6.92
CA ASN A 117 3.14 -10.88 7.67
C ASN A 117 4.25 -10.24 8.50
N LEU A 118 4.00 -9.02 8.98
CA LEU A 118 4.98 -8.22 9.68
C LEU A 118 4.51 -7.83 11.08
N LEU A 119 5.46 -7.50 11.93
CA LEU A 119 5.25 -6.73 13.16
C LEU A 119 6.37 -5.70 13.28
N THR A 120 6.02 -4.42 13.25
CA THR A 120 6.96 -3.31 13.49
C THR A 120 7.08 -3.07 14.99
N ILE A 121 8.31 -2.89 15.48
CA ILE A 121 8.61 -2.55 16.88
C ILE A 121 9.55 -1.34 16.87
N ASP A 122 9.03 -0.19 17.27
CA ASP A 122 9.71 1.11 17.18
C ASP A 122 9.96 1.78 18.54
N HIS A 123 9.68 1.05 19.62
CA HIS A 123 10.04 1.43 20.98
C HIS A 123 10.98 0.37 21.56
N CYS A 124 12.00 0.82 22.28
CA CYS A 124 12.94 -0.07 22.95
C CYS A 124 13.49 0.52 24.24
N ARG A 125 14.01 -0.36 25.08
CA ARG A 125 14.90 0.00 26.19
C ARG A 125 16.30 0.22 25.63
N CYS A 126 16.99 1.27 26.09
CA CYS A 126 18.33 1.60 25.63
C CYS A 126 19.30 1.77 26.80
N GLU A 127 20.42 1.06 26.73
CA GLU A 127 21.58 1.25 27.60
C GLU A 127 22.67 1.99 26.83
N ILE A 128 23.29 2.97 27.49
CA ILE A 128 24.43 3.76 27.00
C ILE A 128 25.56 3.58 28.02
N ASP A 129 26.75 3.16 27.58
CA ASP A 129 27.88 2.86 28.47
C ASP A 129 27.52 1.90 29.62
N GLY A 130 26.67 0.90 29.32
CA GLY A 130 26.21 -0.10 30.28
C GLY A 130 25.24 0.43 31.35
N LYS A 131 24.75 1.66 31.22
CA LYS A 131 23.73 2.25 32.10
C LYS A 131 22.42 2.46 31.34
N VAL A 132 21.31 2.17 32.00
CA VAL A 132 19.98 2.39 31.42
C VAL A 132 19.75 3.88 31.22
N ALA A 133 19.59 4.31 29.97
CA ALA A 133 19.23 5.67 29.62
C ALA A 133 17.71 5.79 29.37
N PHE A 134 17.12 4.77 28.72
CA PHE A 134 15.70 4.72 28.40
C PHE A 134 15.11 3.36 28.75
N ASN A 135 13.90 3.31 29.32
CA ASN A 135 13.24 2.05 29.69
C ASN A 135 12.28 1.52 28.62
N ASP A 136 11.68 2.42 27.85
CA ASP A 136 10.79 2.14 26.73
C ASP A 136 10.58 3.48 26.01
N GLU A 137 11.32 3.72 24.92
CA GLU A 137 11.29 5.00 24.22
C GLU A 137 11.37 4.80 22.72
N TYR A 138 10.78 5.74 21.98
CA TYR A 138 10.76 5.74 20.53
C TYR A 138 12.18 5.84 19.97
N VAL A 139 12.47 5.03 18.96
CA VAL A 139 13.81 4.88 18.37
C VAL A 139 14.44 6.20 17.91
N LEU A 140 13.66 7.13 17.34
CA LEU A 140 14.20 8.42 16.90
C LEU A 140 14.47 9.42 18.02
N THR A 141 13.80 9.29 19.17
CA THR A 141 14.17 10.03 20.39
C THR A 141 15.52 9.54 20.91
N ILE A 142 15.75 8.23 20.91
CA ILE A 142 17.04 7.64 21.28
C ILE A 142 18.14 8.09 20.30
N GLN A 143 17.87 8.05 18.99
CA GLN A 143 18.78 8.57 17.94
C GLN A 143 19.18 10.02 18.22
N ASN A 144 18.20 10.91 18.45
CA ASN A 144 18.48 12.32 18.73
C ASN A 144 19.35 12.49 19.97
N HIS A 145 19.04 11.77 21.05
CA HIS A 145 19.83 11.83 22.29
C HIS A 145 21.28 11.39 22.06
N LEU A 146 21.50 10.30 21.33
CA LEU A 146 22.86 9.82 21.01
C LEU A 146 23.63 10.79 20.12
N LEU A 147 22.96 11.47 19.18
CA LEU A 147 23.59 12.52 18.37
C LEU A 147 24.04 13.71 19.23
N GLU A 148 23.32 14.04 20.31
CA GLU A 148 23.68 15.15 21.22
C GLU A 148 24.87 14.84 22.12
N LEU A 149 25.18 13.56 22.37
CA LEU A 149 26.41 13.18 23.07
C LEU A 149 27.66 13.64 22.30
N GLY A 150 27.60 13.63 20.96
CA GLY A 150 28.67 14.14 20.10
C GLY A 150 29.96 13.30 20.12
N HIS A 151 29.91 12.07 20.61
CA HIS A 151 31.04 11.14 20.66
C HIS A 151 30.59 9.69 20.54
N THR A 152 31.53 8.80 20.20
CA THR A 152 31.30 7.36 20.06
C THR A 152 30.98 6.72 21.41
N VAL A 153 29.90 5.95 21.47
CA VAL A 153 29.46 5.25 22.69
C VAL A 153 28.95 3.83 22.36
N PRO A 154 29.26 2.80 23.18
CA PRO A 154 28.59 1.51 23.10
C PRO A 154 27.14 1.63 23.57
N ILE A 155 26.24 1.01 22.80
CA ILE A 155 24.81 0.97 23.11
C ILE A 155 24.27 -0.46 23.09
N ALA A 156 23.21 -0.68 23.85
CA ALA A 156 22.41 -1.88 23.75
C ALA A 156 20.92 -1.56 23.70
N LEU A 157 20.26 -2.04 22.65
CA LEU A 157 18.83 -1.81 22.38
C LEU A 157 18.05 -3.09 22.66
N GLU A 158 17.04 -3.03 23.50
CA GLU A 158 16.19 -4.17 23.88
C GLU A 158 14.75 -3.93 23.43
N TYR A 159 14.35 -4.70 22.42
CA TYR A 159 13.00 -4.71 21.85
C TYR A 159 12.25 -5.92 22.39
N THR A 160 10.94 -5.76 22.65
CA THR A 160 10.13 -6.84 23.22
C THR A 160 8.87 -7.11 22.42
N PHE A 161 8.50 -8.38 22.31
CA PHE A 161 7.28 -8.80 21.63
C PHE A 161 6.65 -10.01 22.34
N GLN A 162 5.36 -10.22 22.11
CA GLN A 162 4.60 -11.33 22.68
C GLN A 162 4.30 -12.39 21.64
N VAL A 163 4.39 -13.66 22.02
CA VAL A 163 3.91 -14.81 21.24
C VAL A 163 2.78 -15.46 22.03
N ALA A 164 1.54 -15.15 21.66
CA ALA A 164 0.36 -15.68 22.36
C ALA A 164 0.09 -17.13 21.96
N ASP A 165 0.36 -17.50 20.71
CA ASP A 165 0.19 -18.86 20.23
C ASP A 165 1.50 -19.66 20.32
N ALA A 166 1.55 -20.64 21.22
CA ALA A 166 2.73 -21.46 21.45
C ALA A 166 3.16 -22.28 20.22
N SER A 167 2.28 -22.52 19.25
CA SER A 167 2.61 -23.26 18.02
C SER A 167 3.58 -22.51 17.10
N LEU A 168 3.74 -21.20 17.31
CA LEU A 168 4.71 -20.34 16.60
C LEU A 168 6.12 -20.43 17.17
N ALA A 169 6.29 -20.90 18.41
CA ALA A 169 7.61 -21.03 19.01
C ALA A 169 8.45 -22.08 18.25
N GLY A 170 9.71 -21.75 17.95
CA GLY A 170 10.60 -22.62 17.17
C GLY A 170 10.28 -22.71 15.67
N LYS A 171 9.22 -22.04 15.19
CA LYS A 171 8.94 -21.90 13.75
C LYS A 171 9.89 -20.89 13.12
N GLN A 172 9.94 -20.87 11.78
CA GLN A 172 10.70 -19.87 11.07
C GLN A 172 10.14 -18.48 11.37
N LEU A 173 11.00 -17.62 11.90
CA LEU A 173 10.72 -16.22 12.16
C LEU A 173 11.98 -15.42 11.83
N TRP A 174 11.80 -14.36 11.06
CA TRP A 174 12.86 -13.48 10.63
C TRP A 174 12.82 -12.19 11.44
N LEU A 175 13.99 -11.72 11.83
CA LEU A 175 14.24 -10.36 12.24
C LEU A 175 14.80 -9.61 11.03
N LEU A 176 14.18 -8.50 10.64
CA LEU A 176 14.65 -7.64 9.57
C LEU A 176 15.49 -6.50 10.16
N LEU A 177 16.71 -6.32 9.65
CA LEU A 177 17.65 -5.26 10.05
C LEU A 177 18.37 -4.70 8.81
N GLU A 178 18.75 -3.43 8.83
CA GLU A 178 19.48 -2.82 7.70
C GLU A 178 20.94 -3.25 7.62
N ARG A 179 21.62 -3.35 8.76
CA ARG A 179 23.02 -3.77 8.85
C ARG A 179 23.24 -4.74 10.00
N PRO A 180 22.78 -5.99 9.89
CA PRO A 180 22.91 -6.98 10.95
C PRO A 180 24.39 -7.26 11.31
N GLU A 181 25.33 -7.10 10.39
CA GLU A 181 26.77 -7.26 10.61
C GLU A 181 27.35 -6.28 11.64
N LYS A 182 26.69 -5.14 11.85
CA LYS A 182 27.06 -4.16 12.89
C LYS A 182 26.57 -4.52 14.29
N HIS A 183 25.75 -5.57 14.42
CA HIS A 183 25.04 -5.88 15.65
C HIS A 183 25.40 -7.28 16.15
N ARG A 184 25.66 -7.40 17.45
CA ARG A 184 25.55 -8.68 18.14
C ARG A 184 24.08 -8.89 18.52
N VAL A 185 23.47 -9.92 17.95
CA VAL A 185 22.03 -10.18 18.07
C VAL A 185 21.78 -11.27 19.11
N ILE A 186 21.01 -10.96 20.16
CA ILE A 186 20.75 -11.87 21.28
C ILE A 186 19.24 -11.97 21.47
N VAL A 187 18.70 -13.18 21.42
CA VAL A 187 17.26 -13.43 21.56
C VAL A 187 17.04 -14.31 22.79
N ASN A 188 16.29 -13.79 23.77
CA ASN A 188 16.05 -14.48 25.05
C ASN A 188 17.34 -14.95 25.76
N GLY A 189 18.42 -14.18 25.65
CA GLY A 189 19.72 -14.50 26.22
C GLY A 189 20.59 -15.46 25.39
N VAL A 190 20.10 -15.94 24.24
CA VAL A 190 20.85 -16.77 23.30
C VAL A 190 21.35 -15.90 22.15
N GLU A 191 22.66 -15.86 21.95
CA GLU A 191 23.24 -15.20 20.79
C GLU A 191 22.91 -15.97 19.51
N VAL A 192 22.38 -15.26 18.52
CA VAL A 192 22.01 -15.81 17.20
C VAL A 192 22.97 -15.27 16.15
N SER A 193 23.17 -16.05 15.08
CA SER A 193 23.99 -15.59 13.96
C SER A 193 23.34 -14.38 13.30
N ASN A 194 24.11 -13.30 13.12
CA ASN A 194 23.69 -12.12 12.38
C ASN A 194 23.96 -12.24 10.86
N GLN A 195 24.24 -13.44 10.36
CA GLN A 195 24.45 -13.67 8.94
C GLN A 195 23.14 -13.44 8.16
N PRO A 196 23.13 -12.57 7.13
CA PRO A 196 21.95 -12.32 6.32
C PRO A 196 21.46 -13.55 5.53
N HIS A 197 20.14 -13.72 5.46
CA HIS A 197 19.43 -14.71 4.65
C HIS A 197 18.56 -14.04 3.58
N GLY A 198 19.20 -13.24 2.72
CA GLY A 198 18.49 -12.40 1.74
C GLY A 198 17.73 -11.25 2.40
N TYR A 199 16.83 -10.61 1.64
CA TYR A 199 16.23 -9.34 2.04
C TYR A 199 14.73 -9.24 1.73
N PHE A 200 13.99 -8.50 2.54
CA PHE A 200 12.55 -8.30 2.38
C PHE A 200 12.28 -7.08 1.49
N GLN A 201 11.81 -7.33 0.27
CA GLN A 201 11.46 -6.32 -0.76
C GLN A 201 12.60 -5.39 -1.20
N ASP A 202 13.22 -4.67 -0.27
CA ASP A 202 14.41 -3.83 -0.44
C ASP A 202 15.63 -4.48 0.23
N TYR A 203 16.83 -4.22 -0.30
CA TYR A 203 18.08 -4.78 0.21
C TYR A 203 18.44 -4.27 1.62
N ALA A 204 17.86 -3.15 2.05
CA ALA A 204 17.99 -2.59 3.39
C ALA A 204 17.18 -3.36 4.47
N PHE A 205 16.45 -4.42 4.14
CA PHE A 205 15.74 -5.25 5.12
C PHE A 205 16.29 -6.67 5.13
N GLU A 206 17.54 -6.84 5.56
CA GLU A 206 18.22 -8.14 5.61
C GLU A 206 17.62 -9.05 6.69
N ARG A 207 17.50 -10.35 6.36
CA ARG A 207 16.89 -11.34 7.25
C ARG A 207 17.91 -12.00 8.17
N VAL A 208 17.63 -11.95 9.47
CA VAL A 208 18.30 -12.73 10.51
C VAL A 208 17.34 -13.79 11.05
N ALA A 209 17.76 -15.06 11.06
CA ALA A 209 16.94 -16.16 11.57
C ALA A 209 16.91 -16.16 13.10
N ILE A 210 15.75 -15.90 13.71
CA ILE A 210 15.61 -15.85 15.17
C ILE A 210 14.70 -16.95 15.74
N GLY A 211 13.93 -17.62 14.89
CA GLY A 211 12.84 -18.52 15.30
C GLY A 211 13.18 -19.59 16.34
N GLN A 212 14.40 -20.17 16.29
CA GLN A 212 14.83 -21.20 17.25
C GLN A 212 15.05 -20.68 18.67
N ALA A 213 15.32 -19.38 18.84
CA ALA A 213 15.50 -18.75 20.14
C ALA A 213 14.20 -18.16 20.71
N VAL A 214 13.12 -18.15 19.93
CA VAL A 214 11.81 -17.61 20.31
C VAL A 214 11.01 -18.62 21.13
N ARG A 215 10.31 -18.13 22.14
CA ARG A 215 9.47 -18.92 23.06
C ARG A 215 8.04 -18.38 23.12
N ALA A 216 7.11 -19.16 23.66
CA ALA A 216 5.78 -18.67 23.98
C ALA A 216 5.84 -17.56 25.07
N GLY A 217 4.93 -16.59 24.99
CA GLY A 217 4.88 -15.43 25.88
C GLY A 217 5.87 -14.33 25.50
N ARG A 218 6.49 -13.71 26.51
CA ARG A 218 7.38 -12.56 26.33
C ARG A 218 8.74 -12.97 25.78
N ASN A 219 9.12 -12.31 24.68
CA ASN A 219 10.42 -12.43 24.05
C ASN A 219 11.16 -11.09 24.10
N VAL A 220 12.49 -11.17 24.19
CA VAL A 220 13.38 -10.00 24.17
C VAL A 220 14.43 -10.20 23.08
N ILE A 221 14.57 -9.22 22.21
CA ILE A 221 15.64 -9.10 21.23
C ILE A 221 16.55 -7.98 21.70
N ARG A 222 17.80 -8.31 22.00
CA ARG A 222 18.85 -7.37 22.38
C ARG A 222 19.83 -7.22 21.23
N LEU A 223 20.04 -5.99 20.78
CA LEU A 223 21.02 -5.61 19.77
C LEU A 223 22.12 -4.80 20.45
N GLU A 224 23.35 -5.32 20.44
CA GLU A 224 24.51 -4.59 20.96
C GLU A 224 25.37 -4.08 19.81
N THR A 225 25.74 -2.81 19.85
CA THR A 225 26.55 -2.16 18.82
C THR A 225 27.29 -0.94 19.36
N ILE A 226 28.10 -0.29 18.51
CA ILE A 226 28.77 0.96 18.79
C ILE A 226 28.05 2.05 18.00
N PHE A 227 27.50 3.04 18.70
CA PHE A 227 26.96 4.23 18.07
C PHE A 227 28.08 5.22 17.79
N GLU A 228 28.28 5.54 16.51
CA GLU A 228 29.26 6.52 16.07
C GLU A 228 28.78 7.32 14.86
N GLN A 229 29.28 8.56 14.77
CA GLN A 229 29.17 9.43 13.61
C GLN A 229 30.52 10.09 13.35
N THR A 230 30.73 10.59 12.13
CA THR A 230 31.93 11.38 11.85
C THR A 230 31.78 12.81 12.39
N PRO A 231 32.88 13.53 12.67
CA PRO A 231 32.84 14.94 13.06
C PRO A 231 32.03 15.82 12.09
N GLU A 232 32.09 15.51 10.79
CA GLU A 232 31.35 16.23 9.75
C GLU A 232 29.83 16.03 9.89
N ILE A 233 29.38 14.83 10.27
CA ILE A 233 27.96 14.52 10.49
C ILE A 233 27.45 15.27 11.73
N TYR A 234 28.20 15.29 12.82
CA TYR A 234 27.82 16.06 14.01
C TYR A 234 27.70 17.56 13.69
N GLU A 235 28.67 18.13 12.98
CA GLU A 235 28.62 19.52 12.53
C GLU A 235 27.44 19.78 11.57
N ALA A 236 27.17 18.86 10.64
CA ALA A 236 26.02 18.94 9.75
C ALA A 236 24.70 18.93 10.52
N CYS A 237 24.56 18.13 11.59
CA CYS A 237 23.39 18.12 12.46
C CYS A 237 23.17 19.47 13.15
N HIS A 238 24.25 20.13 13.60
CA HIS A 238 24.15 21.48 14.16
C HIS A 238 23.69 22.50 13.10
N LYS A 239 24.27 22.46 11.90
CA LYS A 239 23.88 23.37 10.79
C LYS A 239 22.48 23.11 10.27
N ALA A 240 22.03 21.86 10.28
CA ALA A 240 20.69 21.43 9.88
C ALA A 240 19.57 22.09 10.70
N ARG A 241 19.88 22.50 11.94
CA ARG A 241 18.96 23.29 12.78
C ARG A 241 18.74 24.72 12.25
N ILE A 242 19.58 25.20 11.34
CA ILE A 242 19.54 26.56 10.79
C ILE A 242 19.19 26.53 9.30
N PHE A 243 19.79 25.61 8.53
CA PHE A 243 19.68 25.55 7.08
C PHE A 243 19.06 24.23 6.59
N GLN A 244 17.91 24.34 5.92
CA GLN A 244 17.23 23.17 5.33
C GLN A 244 18.13 22.40 4.34
N THR A 245 19.00 23.09 3.60
CA THR A 245 19.91 22.45 2.63
C THR A 245 20.94 21.54 3.26
N GLU A 246 21.31 21.77 4.53
CA GLU A 246 22.24 20.89 5.26
C GLU A 246 21.53 19.62 5.71
N ARG A 247 20.24 19.71 6.08
CA ARG A 247 19.40 18.55 6.45
C ARG A 247 19.36 17.50 5.35
N ASN A 248 19.21 17.96 4.10
CA ASN A 248 19.08 17.08 2.94
C ASN A 248 20.39 16.37 2.53
N LYS A 249 21.51 16.64 3.22
CA LYS A 249 22.83 16.03 2.96
C LYS A 249 23.25 15.04 4.04
N ILE A 250 22.50 14.93 5.13
CA ILE A 250 22.86 14.07 6.26
C ILE A 250 22.59 12.62 5.88
N HIS A 251 23.65 11.81 5.97
CA HIS A 251 23.61 10.36 5.89
C HIS A 251 24.36 9.85 7.11
N PHE A 252 23.66 9.16 8.01
CA PHE A 252 24.25 8.72 9.26
C PHE A 252 25.15 7.49 9.07
N LEU A 253 26.21 7.41 9.88
CA LEU A 253 27.03 6.21 9.97
C LEU A 253 26.38 5.16 10.86
N SER A 254 25.69 5.57 11.93
CA SER A 254 24.92 4.72 12.85
C SER A 254 23.50 5.24 13.01
N GLU A 255 22.52 4.34 13.00
CA GLU A 255 21.10 4.67 13.14
C GLU A 255 20.46 3.76 14.17
N VAL A 256 19.63 4.33 15.02
CA VAL A 256 18.72 3.61 15.91
C VAL A 256 17.36 3.56 15.22
N GLU A 257 16.93 2.35 14.88
CA GLU A 257 15.79 2.11 14.00
C GLU A 257 14.73 1.23 14.65
N ALA A 258 13.53 1.28 14.08
CA ALA A 258 12.53 0.25 14.34
C ALA A 258 13.03 -1.09 13.79
N ILE A 259 12.71 -2.17 14.47
CA ILE A 259 12.94 -3.52 13.95
C ILE A 259 11.63 -4.13 13.47
N TYR A 260 11.74 -5.12 12.60
CA TYR A 260 10.58 -5.80 12.05
C TYR A 260 10.71 -7.30 12.22
N LEU A 261 9.62 -7.94 12.66
CA LEU A 261 9.51 -9.39 12.59
C LEU A 261 8.76 -9.75 11.31
N ALA A 262 9.20 -10.80 10.62
CA ALA A 262 8.56 -11.28 9.41
C ALA A 262 8.40 -12.81 9.41
N GLY A 263 7.22 -13.29 9.02
CA GLY A 263 6.93 -14.73 8.99
C GLY A 263 5.46 -15.08 8.74
N ASP A 264 5.13 -16.36 8.89
CA ASP A 264 3.76 -16.88 8.76
C ASP A 264 3.02 -16.80 10.11
N PHE A 265 2.51 -15.61 10.43
CA PHE A 265 1.76 -15.35 11.66
C PHE A 265 0.69 -14.26 11.44
N GLY A 266 -0.29 -14.20 12.33
CA GLY A 266 -1.17 -13.06 12.52
C GLY A 266 -0.72 -12.22 13.72
N VAL A 267 -1.19 -10.99 13.80
CA VAL A 267 -0.96 -10.09 14.95
C VAL A 267 -2.28 -9.79 15.63
N SER A 268 -2.43 -10.28 16.86
CA SER A 268 -3.57 -9.97 17.72
C SER A 268 -3.52 -8.52 18.18
N THR A 269 -4.67 -7.86 18.17
CA THR A 269 -4.85 -6.45 18.54
C THR A 269 -5.97 -6.29 19.58
N PRO A 270 -5.79 -6.81 20.82
CA PRO A 270 -6.84 -6.84 21.85
C PRO A 270 -7.18 -5.46 22.44
N GLY A 271 -6.42 -4.43 22.08
CA GLY A 271 -6.62 -3.05 22.52
C GLY A 271 -7.83 -2.37 21.89
N ARG A 272 -7.81 -1.03 21.90
CA ARG A 272 -8.90 -0.20 21.40
C ARG A 272 -8.60 0.32 20.01
N TRP A 273 -9.62 0.28 19.16
CA TRP A 273 -9.60 0.83 17.81
C TRP A 273 -10.51 2.06 17.72
N GLU A 274 -10.00 3.13 17.13
CA GLU A 274 -10.71 4.39 16.93
C GLU A 274 -10.57 4.82 15.47
N LYS A 275 -11.68 5.27 14.87
CA LYS A 275 -11.62 5.87 13.53
C LYS A 275 -11.11 7.30 13.66
N VAL A 276 -10.07 7.64 12.93
CA VAL A 276 -9.52 8.99 12.84
C VAL A 276 -9.86 9.54 11.46
N PRO A 277 -10.67 10.62 11.37
CA PRO A 277 -10.98 11.25 10.09
C PRO A 277 -9.69 11.67 9.40
N ALA A 278 -9.58 11.39 8.11
CA ALA A 278 -8.49 11.94 7.32
C ALA A 278 -8.70 13.45 7.23
N MET A 279 -7.78 14.24 7.79
CA MET A 279 -7.88 15.69 7.76
C MET A 279 -7.37 16.20 6.40
N PRO A 280 -8.19 16.87 5.58
CA PRO A 280 -7.70 17.44 4.35
C PRO A 280 -6.72 18.57 4.69
N LEU A 281 -5.45 18.42 4.26
CA LEU A 281 -4.40 19.42 4.44
C LEU A 281 -4.66 20.70 3.62
N ILE A 282 -5.55 20.64 2.63
CA ILE A 282 -5.88 21.73 1.72
C ILE A 282 -7.40 21.96 1.79
N PRO A 283 -7.88 23.19 1.99
CA PRO A 283 -9.28 23.54 1.80
C PRO A 283 -9.76 23.05 0.42
N ASP A 284 -10.96 22.49 0.34
CA ASP A 284 -11.60 22.03 -0.90
C ASP A 284 -11.05 20.73 -1.54
N VAL A 285 -10.11 20.03 -0.90
CA VAL A 285 -9.75 18.65 -1.27
C VAL A 285 -10.61 17.67 -0.48
N ALA A 286 -11.38 16.83 -1.19
CA ALA A 286 -12.18 15.79 -0.55
C ALA A 286 -11.29 14.87 0.29
N ALA A 287 -11.66 14.64 1.56
CA ALA A 287 -10.99 13.67 2.40
C ALA A 287 -11.02 12.27 1.74
N PRO A 288 -9.96 11.44 1.92
CA PRO A 288 -9.98 10.06 1.48
C PRO A 288 -11.28 9.34 1.88
N SER A 289 -11.75 8.42 1.04
CA SER A 289 -12.99 7.68 1.27
C SER A 289 -12.94 6.80 2.53
N CYS A 290 -11.75 6.45 3.01
CA CYS A 290 -11.56 5.61 4.19
C CYS A 290 -10.81 6.37 5.30
N PRO A 291 -11.37 6.46 6.52
CA PRO A 291 -10.66 7.02 7.66
C PRO A 291 -9.50 6.09 8.06
N SER A 292 -8.40 6.69 8.50
CA SER A 292 -7.36 5.96 9.21
C SER A 292 -7.89 5.34 10.51
N LEU A 293 -7.23 4.29 10.99
CA LEU A 293 -7.57 3.57 12.21
C LEU A 293 -6.46 3.77 13.23
N ARG A 294 -6.80 4.35 14.38
CA ARG A 294 -5.88 4.44 15.52
C ARG A 294 -6.07 3.24 16.43
N TYR A 295 -4.98 2.57 16.75
CA TYR A 295 -4.94 1.47 17.69
C TYR A 295 -4.15 1.86 18.95
N ARG A 296 -4.69 1.50 20.12
CA ARG A 296 -4.00 1.61 21.40
C ARG A 296 -4.07 0.28 22.13
N GLY A 297 -2.92 -0.35 22.31
CA GLY A 297 -2.77 -1.59 23.05
C GLY A 297 -1.53 -2.35 22.60
N ASP A 298 -1.34 -3.52 23.19
CA ASP A 298 -0.22 -4.39 22.88
C ASP A 298 -0.48 -5.21 21.60
N PHE A 299 0.59 -5.73 21.02
CA PHE A 299 0.56 -6.69 19.93
C PHE A 299 1.05 -8.06 20.40
N ALA A 300 0.46 -9.12 19.86
CA ALA A 300 0.95 -10.48 20.09
C ALA A 300 0.85 -11.35 18.84
N LEU A 301 1.88 -12.15 18.58
CA LEU A 301 1.87 -13.10 17.48
C LEU A 301 0.89 -14.25 17.77
N VAL A 302 0.04 -14.53 16.78
CA VAL A 302 -0.97 -15.62 16.76
C VAL A 302 -0.90 -16.34 15.41
N CYS A 303 -1.58 -17.47 15.23
CA CYS A 303 -1.65 -18.09 13.89
C CYS A 303 -2.15 -17.11 12.83
N ALA A 304 -1.61 -17.22 11.61
CA ALA A 304 -2.07 -16.44 10.48
C ALA A 304 -3.59 -16.65 10.23
N PRO A 305 -4.32 -15.59 9.85
CA PRO A 305 -5.76 -15.70 9.62
C PRO A 305 -6.04 -16.58 8.39
N THR A 306 -6.96 -17.52 8.53
CA THR A 306 -7.44 -18.36 7.42
C THR A 306 -8.66 -17.77 6.72
N GLU A 307 -9.31 -16.79 7.35
CA GLU A 307 -10.41 -16.03 6.81
C GLU A 307 -10.32 -14.59 7.28
N VAL A 308 -10.79 -13.67 6.44
CA VAL A 308 -10.84 -12.24 6.78
C VAL A 308 -12.12 -11.56 6.27
N THR A 309 -12.47 -10.44 6.90
CA THR A 309 -13.45 -9.50 6.39
C THR A 309 -12.84 -8.70 5.23
N GLY A 310 -13.56 -8.65 4.11
CA GLY A 310 -13.06 -8.13 2.84
C GLY A 310 -12.72 -6.65 2.88
N ASP A 311 -13.59 -5.82 3.47
CA ASP A 311 -13.42 -4.37 3.51
C ASP A 311 -12.28 -3.89 4.42
N ASN A 312 -11.87 -4.68 5.42
CA ASN A 312 -10.73 -4.37 6.27
C ASN A 312 -10.15 -5.59 6.99
N TYR A 313 -9.05 -6.14 6.48
CA TYR A 313 -8.34 -7.25 7.15
C TYR A 313 -7.25 -6.80 8.14
N VAL A 314 -6.98 -5.50 8.24
CA VAL A 314 -5.97 -4.92 9.16
C VAL A 314 -6.29 -5.27 10.61
N GLN A 315 -7.57 -5.22 10.98
CA GLN A 315 -8.04 -5.54 12.34
C GLN A 315 -8.18 -7.05 12.58
N GLU A 316 -7.97 -7.89 11.56
CA GLU A 316 -8.14 -9.35 11.61
C GLU A 316 -6.81 -10.11 11.49
N GLY A 317 -5.76 -9.56 12.10
CA GLY A 317 -4.46 -10.22 12.19
C GLY A 317 -3.39 -9.67 11.25
N LEU A 318 -3.70 -8.68 10.42
CA LEU A 318 -2.79 -8.12 9.40
C LEU A 318 -2.54 -6.61 9.55
N PRO A 319 -2.31 -6.06 10.77
CA PRO A 319 -2.19 -4.61 10.96
C PRO A 319 -0.98 -4.01 10.25
N PHE A 320 0.17 -4.71 10.28
CA PHE A 320 1.43 -4.27 9.66
C PHE A 320 1.66 -4.86 8.27
N PHE A 321 0.66 -5.51 7.69
CA PHE A 321 0.85 -6.27 6.47
C PHE A 321 1.26 -5.36 5.29
N ALA A 322 2.37 -5.73 4.65
CA ALA A 322 2.90 -5.07 3.47
C ALA A 322 3.34 -6.14 2.47
N GLY A 323 2.41 -6.61 1.65
CA GLY A 323 2.69 -7.70 0.72
C GLY A 323 1.50 -8.00 -0.17
N THR A 324 1.34 -9.28 -0.51
CA THR A 324 0.25 -9.75 -1.38
C THR A 324 -0.64 -10.77 -0.68
N ILE A 325 -1.94 -10.52 -0.67
CA ILE A 325 -2.96 -11.43 -0.15
C ILE A 325 -3.91 -11.86 -1.27
N THR A 326 -4.14 -13.17 -1.43
CA THR A 326 -5.20 -13.71 -2.30
C THR A 326 -6.37 -14.13 -1.43
N LEU A 327 -7.50 -13.45 -1.59
CA LEU A 327 -8.78 -13.78 -0.99
C LEU A 327 -9.62 -14.62 -1.96
N ARG A 328 -10.29 -15.65 -1.46
CA ARG A 328 -11.09 -16.59 -2.25
C ARG A 328 -12.50 -16.72 -1.70
N GLN A 329 -13.47 -16.80 -2.61
CA GLN A 329 -14.86 -17.05 -2.30
C GLN A 329 -15.48 -18.04 -3.29
N LYS A 330 -16.39 -18.88 -2.80
CA LYS A 330 -17.20 -19.78 -3.61
C LYS A 330 -18.55 -19.14 -3.90
N VAL A 331 -18.96 -19.11 -5.17
CA VAL A 331 -20.26 -18.64 -5.63
C VAL A 331 -20.99 -19.81 -6.28
N ILE A 332 -22.23 -20.07 -5.87
CA ILE A 332 -23.04 -21.17 -6.42
C ILE A 332 -24.10 -20.58 -7.33
N LEU A 333 -24.12 -21.00 -8.60
CA LEU A 333 -25.06 -20.52 -9.62
C LEU A 333 -25.92 -21.68 -10.15
N ASP A 334 -27.19 -21.41 -10.42
CA ASP A 334 -28.02 -22.34 -11.20
C ASP A 334 -27.70 -22.22 -12.71
N SER A 335 -28.35 -23.04 -13.54
CA SER A 335 -28.11 -23.04 -14.99
C SER A 335 -28.56 -21.75 -15.68
N VAL A 336 -29.56 -21.06 -15.13
CA VAL A 336 -30.11 -19.83 -15.68
C VAL A 336 -29.11 -18.70 -15.40
N ASP A 337 -28.70 -18.57 -14.15
CA ASP A 337 -27.72 -17.60 -13.68
C ASP A 337 -26.37 -17.77 -14.37
N ALA A 338 -25.85 -18.99 -14.46
CA ALA A 338 -24.57 -19.24 -15.11
C ALA A 338 -24.54 -18.84 -16.61
N ALA A 339 -25.69 -18.89 -17.30
CA ALA A 339 -25.79 -18.51 -18.71
C ALA A 339 -25.89 -17.00 -18.93
N PHE A 340 -26.21 -16.21 -17.89
CA PHE A 340 -26.30 -14.76 -18.01
C PHE A 340 -24.90 -14.11 -17.98
N PRO A 341 -24.65 -13.09 -18.82
CA PRO A 341 -23.44 -12.27 -18.70
C PRO A 341 -23.42 -11.52 -17.35
N HIS A 342 -22.30 -11.63 -16.62
CA HIS A 342 -22.12 -11.03 -15.31
C HIS A 342 -21.03 -9.95 -15.33
N ILE A 343 -21.13 -9.01 -14.39
CA ILE A 343 -20.05 -8.08 -14.04
C ILE A 343 -19.53 -8.45 -12.65
N LEU A 344 -18.21 -8.45 -12.50
CA LEU A 344 -17.58 -8.38 -11.20
C LEU A 344 -17.36 -6.90 -10.85
N ARG A 345 -17.84 -6.47 -9.69
CA ARG A 345 -17.74 -5.07 -9.25
C ARG A 345 -17.48 -4.98 -7.75
N PHE A 346 -16.66 -4.01 -7.38
CA PHE A 346 -16.39 -3.63 -5.99
C PHE A 346 -16.75 -2.16 -5.80
N ALA A 347 -17.28 -1.84 -4.62
CA ALA A 347 -17.67 -0.48 -4.25
C ALA A 347 -16.46 0.41 -3.98
N ASP A 348 -15.42 -0.17 -3.36
CA ASP A 348 -14.16 0.50 -3.06
C ASP A 348 -13.05 -0.53 -2.91
N PHE A 349 -11.80 -0.06 -2.97
CA PHE A 349 -10.60 -0.87 -2.84
C PHE A 349 -9.54 -0.08 -2.09
N GLN A 350 -9.02 -0.67 -1.03
CA GLN A 350 -7.96 -0.10 -0.20
C GLN A 350 -6.71 -0.96 -0.36
N GLY A 351 -5.89 -0.61 -1.34
CA GLY A 351 -4.65 -1.27 -1.72
C GLY A 351 -4.06 -0.58 -2.96
N ASN A 352 -3.01 -1.15 -3.53
CA ASN A 352 -2.31 -0.55 -4.69
C ASN A 352 -2.68 -1.23 -6.01
N VAL A 353 -2.80 -2.56 -6.00
CA VAL A 353 -3.20 -3.34 -7.18
C VAL A 353 -4.20 -4.41 -6.76
N LEU A 354 -5.29 -4.54 -7.51
CA LEU A 354 -6.30 -5.59 -7.34
C LEU A 354 -6.37 -6.42 -8.62
N VAL A 355 -5.98 -7.69 -8.54
CA VAL A 355 -6.11 -8.67 -9.63
C VAL A 355 -7.29 -9.59 -9.34
N ALA A 356 -8.30 -9.57 -10.20
CA ALA A 356 -9.45 -10.45 -10.09
C ALA A 356 -9.34 -11.65 -11.02
N ALA A 357 -9.65 -12.83 -10.50
CA ALA A 357 -9.72 -14.07 -11.26
C ALA A 357 -11.02 -14.82 -10.96
N VAL A 358 -11.57 -15.48 -11.98
CA VAL A 358 -12.74 -16.35 -11.87
C VAL A 358 -12.37 -17.72 -12.45
N ASN A 359 -12.62 -18.77 -11.68
CA ASN A 359 -12.28 -20.16 -12.04
C ASN A 359 -10.83 -20.33 -12.52
N GLY A 360 -9.90 -19.62 -11.88
CA GLY A 360 -8.46 -19.65 -12.19
C GLY A 360 -8.01 -18.77 -13.36
N GLN A 361 -8.93 -18.14 -14.09
CA GLN A 361 -8.60 -17.22 -15.17
C GLN A 361 -8.66 -15.76 -14.68
N VAL A 362 -7.57 -15.01 -14.88
CA VAL A 362 -7.55 -13.57 -14.61
C VAL A 362 -8.53 -12.86 -15.55
N VAL A 363 -9.44 -12.08 -14.97
CA VAL A 363 -10.48 -11.34 -15.70
C VAL A 363 -10.23 -9.84 -15.70
N ALA A 364 -9.47 -9.31 -14.72
CA ALA A 364 -9.09 -7.90 -14.67
C ALA A 364 -7.91 -7.66 -13.72
N THR A 365 -7.17 -6.60 -14.03
CA THR A 365 -6.22 -5.94 -13.11
C THR A 365 -6.67 -4.50 -12.94
N PHE A 366 -7.04 -4.11 -11.73
CA PHE A 366 -7.50 -2.76 -11.42
C PHE A 366 -6.34 -1.94 -10.84
N LEU A 367 -5.99 -0.87 -11.57
CA LEU A 367 -5.03 0.16 -11.16
C LEU A 367 -5.71 1.51 -10.89
N TYR A 368 -6.97 1.66 -11.32
CA TYR A 368 -7.74 2.91 -11.29
C TYR A 368 -9.15 2.67 -10.70
N PRO A 369 -9.81 3.72 -10.17
CA PRO A 369 -11.03 3.61 -9.36
C PRO A 369 -12.33 3.32 -10.13
N GLU A 370 -12.33 2.34 -11.04
CA GLU A 370 -13.56 1.79 -11.65
C GLU A 370 -14.00 0.45 -11.05
N TYR A 371 -13.05 -0.29 -10.47
CA TYR A 371 -13.17 -1.59 -9.79
C TYR A 371 -14.25 -2.53 -10.34
N SER A 372 -14.43 -2.55 -11.66
CA SER A 372 -15.46 -3.37 -12.31
C SER A 372 -15.01 -3.90 -13.66
N CYS A 373 -15.35 -5.16 -13.95
CA CYS A 373 -15.06 -5.79 -15.22
C CYS A 373 -16.18 -6.75 -15.65
N ILE A 374 -16.33 -6.93 -16.95
CA ILE A 374 -17.22 -7.95 -17.51
C ILE A 374 -16.54 -9.31 -17.34
N ILE A 375 -17.26 -10.27 -16.77
CA ILE A 375 -16.78 -11.65 -16.70
C ILE A 375 -16.92 -12.28 -18.09
N PRO A 376 -15.85 -12.83 -18.69
CA PRO A 376 -15.93 -13.46 -20.00
C PRO A 376 -17.02 -14.54 -20.10
N VAL A 377 -17.75 -14.55 -21.22
CA VAL A 377 -18.81 -15.53 -21.48
C VAL A 377 -18.25 -16.95 -21.43
N GLY A 378 -18.96 -17.85 -20.77
CA GLY A 378 -18.58 -19.26 -20.61
C GLY A 378 -17.58 -19.52 -19.48
N LEU A 379 -17.07 -18.48 -18.81
CA LEU A 379 -16.19 -18.67 -17.65
C LEU A 379 -16.96 -19.10 -16.40
N LEU A 380 -18.20 -18.64 -16.24
CA LEU A 380 -19.13 -19.10 -15.20
C LEU A 380 -19.88 -20.35 -15.67
N HIS A 381 -20.13 -21.26 -14.73
CA HIS A 381 -20.89 -22.49 -14.99
C HIS A 381 -21.88 -22.80 -13.86
N SER A 382 -22.85 -23.67 -14.12
CA SER A 382 -23.77 -24.13 -13.07
C SER A 382 -23.00 -24.88 -11.97
N GLY A 383 -23.42 -24.70 -10.72
CA GLY A 383 -22.73 -25.21 -9.54
C GLY A 383 -21.71 -24.21 -8.97
N VAL A 384 -20.61 -24.74 -8.45
CA VAL A 384 -19.61 -23.97 -7.68
C VAL A 384 -18.61 -23.28 -8.61
N ASN A 385 -18.53 -21.97 -8.53
CA ASN A 385 -17.52 -21.13 -9.16
C ASN A 385 -16.61 -20.53 -8.09
N HIS A 386 -15.33 -20.36 -8.40
CA HIS A 386 -14.35 -19.73 -7.51
C HIS A 386 -14.04 -18.32 -8.00
N VAL A 387 -14.19 -17.34 -7.11
CA VAL A 387 -13.76 -15.97 -7.33
C VAL A 387 -12.56 -15.71 -6.43
N GLU A 388 -11.48 -15.21 -7.02
CA GLU A 388 -10.29 -14.81 -6.30
C GLU A 388 -9.99 -13.35 -6.57
N VAL A 389 -9.56 -12.67 -5.52
CA VAL A 389 -9.02 -11.31 -5.60
C VAL A 389 -7.65 -11.30 -4.94
N THR A 390 -6.64 -10.91 -5.69
CA THR A 390 -5.27 -10.75 -5.20
C THR A 390 -4.98 -9.28 -5.04
N ILE A 391 -4.66 -8.88 -3.81
CA ILE A 391 -4.42 -7.49 -3.42
C ILE A 391 -2.94 -7.35 -3.11
N ALA A 392 -2.26 -6.43 -3.78
CA ALA A 392 -0.92 -5.98 -3.41
C ALA A 392 -1.00 -4.61 -2.73
N ASN A 393 -0.34 -4.49 -1.57
CA ASN A 393 -0.32 -3.28 -0.76
C ASN A 393 1.03 -2.55 -0.83
N SER A 394 1.05 -1.33 -0.31
CA SER A 394 2.24 -0.54 -0.09
C SER A 394 2.93 -0.92 1.22
N LEU A 395 4.12 -0.35 1.43
CA LEU A 395 4.85 -0.42 2.69
C LEU A 395 4.26 0.47 3.80
N ARG A 396 3.13 1.16 3.56
CA ARG A 396 2.58 2.18 4.49
C ARG A 396 2.29 1.64 5.89
N ASN A 397 1.73 0.44 5.99
CA ASN A 397 1.43 -0.18 7.29
C ASN A 397 2.66 -0.90 7.90
N MET A 398 3.77 -1.05 7.17
CA MET A 398 5.04 -1.53 7.73
C MET A 398 5.88 -0.36 8.27
N LEU A 399 6.04 0.70 7.46
CA LEU A 399 7.00 1.77 7.73
C LEU A 399 6.39 2.96 8.48
N GLY A 400 5.08 3.19 8.37
CA GLY A 400 4.45 4.35 8.97
C GLY A 400 4.31 5.53 7.99
N PRO A 401 4.15 6.77 8.50
CA PRO A 401 4.26 7.17 9.91
C PRO A 401 3.07 6.67 10.75
N PHE A 402 3.33 6.09 11.92
CA PHE A 402 2.28 5.56 12.81
C PHE A 402 1.77 6.58 13.81
N HIS A 403 2.61 7.49 14.27
CA HIS A 403 2.37 8.28 15.47
C HIS A 403 1.87 9.70 15.18
N CYS A 404 1.17 9.91 14.07
CA CYS A 404 0.56 11.20 13.74
C CYS A 404 -0.83 11.33 14.37
N SER A 405 -1.03 12.38 15.18
CA SER A 405 -2.29 12.68 15.87
C SER A 405 -3.45 12.98 14.91
N ASN A 406 -3.14 13.44 13.69
CA ASN A 406 -4.12 13.74 12.63
C ASN A 406 -4.48 12.52 11.76
N GLY A 407 -3.95 11.33 12.05
CA GLY A 407 -4.24 10.14 11.27
C GLY A 407 -3.37 10.04 10.03
N GLU A 408 -3.96 9.68 8.89
CA GLU A 408 -3.21 9.57 7.63
C GLU A 408 -2.79 10.93 7.07
N LEU A 409 -1.53 11.01 6.63
CA LEU A 409 -0.98 12.20 5.98
C LEU A 409 -1.01 12.03 4.47
N LEU A 410 -1.59 12.99 3.74
CA LEU A 410 -1.57 13.00 2.26
C LEU A 410 -0.18 13.32 1.68
N GLY A 411 0.72 13.86 2.50
CA GLY A 411 2.13 14.08 2.17
C GLY A 411 2.99 13.69 3.36
N VAL A 412 3.96 12.83 3.12
CA VAL A 412 4.88 12.30 4.14
C VAL A 412 6.27 12.87 3.89
N GLY A 413 6.96 13.28 4.95
CA GLY A 413 8.37 13.64 4.94
C GLY A 413 9.08 13.15 6.19
N SER A 414 10.39 13.35 6.29
CA SER A 414 11.17 12.90 7.46
C SER A 414 10.58 13.44 8.78
N TYR A 415 10.16 14.70 8.80
CA TYR A 415 9.50 15.34 9.96
C TYR A 415 8.22 14.63 10.45
N SER A 416 7.56 13.81 9.61
CA SER A 416 6.35 13.05 9.97
C SER A 416 6.63 11.93 10.97
N TYR A 417 7.88 11.52 11.14
CA TYR A 417 8.29 10.42 12.02
C TYR A 417 8.79 10.89 13.39
N TYR A 418 9.11 12.17 13.58
CA TYR A 418 9.75 12.64 14.81
C TYR A 418 8.75 13.03 15.89
N LYS A 419 8.87 12.41 17.07
CA LYS A 419 8.20 12.82 18.32
C LYS A 419 8.59 14.21 18.79
N GLU A 420 9.89 14.50 18.74
CA GLU A 420 10.46 15.77 19.22
C GLU A 420 10.50 16.84 18.14
N VAL A 421 10.38 18.10 18.57
CA VAL A 421 10.45 19.29 17.71
C VAL A 421 11.86 19.88 17.61
N GLU A 422 12.81 19.31 18.37
CA GLU A 422 14.21 19.70 18.41
C GLU A 422 15.07 18.54 17.90
N GLY A 423 15.46 18.59 16.64
CA GLY A 423 16.31 17.58 16.02
C GLY A 423 16.78 18.01 14.63
N PRO A 424 17.71 17.27 14.00
CA PRO A 424 18.20 17.63 12.66
C PRO A 424 17.07 17.65 11.62
N PHE A 425 15.96 16.91 11.82
CA PHE A 425 14.84 16.79 10.86
C PHE A 425 13.50 17.37 11.33
N ARG A 426 13.40 17.91 12.56
CA ARG A 426 12.31 18.83 12.97
C ARG A 426 12.88 20.00 13.79
N VAL A 427 12.60 21.25 13.37
CA VAL A 427 13.22 22.48 13.93
C VAL A 427 12.20 23.53 14.36
N VAL A 428 10.98 23.51 13.83
CA VAL A 428 9.91 24.47 14.16
C VAL A 428 8.55 23.77 14.13
N GLY A 429 7.69 24.07 15.10
CA GLY A 429 6.28 23.65 15.13
C GLY A 429 5.86 22.95 16.42
N ARG A 430 4.57 22.61 16.53
CA ARG A 430 4.03 21.75 17.58
C ARG A 430 4.27 20.30 17.20
N SER A 431 4.53 19.43 18.18
CA SER A 431 4.50 17.99 17.94
C SER A 431 3.06 17.51 17.79
N ASP A 432 2.74 16.99 16.62
CA ASP A 432 1.49 16.27 16.32
C ASP A 432 1.66 14.78 16.62
N TRP A 433 2.40 14.45 17.69
CA TRP A 433 2.65 13.07 18.10
C TRP A 433 1.47 12.47 18.86
N ASP A 434 1.22 11.19 18.63
CA ASP A 434 0.28 10.35 19.36
C ASP A 434 0.89 8.96 19.53
N ASP A 435 0.96 8.45 20.76
CA ASP A 435 1.51 7.11 21.07
C ASP A 435 0.69 5.96 20.46
N GLY A 436 -0.52 6.24 19.97
CA GLY A 436 -1.35 5.28 19.24
C GLY A 436 -0.80 4.99 17.84
N TRP A 437 -1.04 3.77 17.37
CA TRP A 437 -0.62 3.32 16.05
C TRP A 437 -1.67 3.67 15.00
N CYS A 438 -1.30 4.46 13.99
CA CYS A 438 -2.16 4.81 12.86
C CYS A 438 -1.98 3.82 11.70
N PHE A 439 -3.04 3.09 11.38
CA PHE A 439 -3.09 2.14 10.26
C PHE A 439 -4.07 2.61 9.19
N ILE A 440 -3.77 2.26 7.94
CA ILE A 440 -4.68 2.43 6.81
C ILE A 440 -5.44 1.12 6.61
N PRO A 441 -6.79 1.15 6.54
CA PRO A 441 -7.57 -0.02 6.16
C PRO A 441 -7.05 -0.61 4.85
N GLN A 442 -7.07 -1.93 4.73
CA GLN A 442 -6.65 -2.64 3.53
C GLN A 442 -7.67 -3.72 3.22
N GLY A 443 -8.07 -3.84 1.96
CA GLY A 443 -9.20 -4.68 1.60
C GLY A 443 -9.90 -4.32 0.30
N VAL A 444 -10.98 -5.04 0.04
CA VAL A 444 -11.92 -4.80 -1.05
C VAL A 444 -13.34 -4.73 -0.49
N VAL A 445 -14.07 -3.67 -0.84
CA VAL A 445 -15.44 -3.45 -0.39
C VAL A 445 -16.40 -4.01 -1.43
N VAL A 446 -17.15 -5.04 -1.07
CA VAL A 446 -18.18 -5.62 -1.92
C VAL A 446 -19.43 -4.73 -1.92
N GLU A 447 -20.09 -4.55 -3.08
CA GLU A 447 -21.40 -3.90 -3.15
C GLU A 447 -22.43 -4.72 -2.35
N ARG A 448 -23.13 -4.09 -1.41
CA ARG A 448 -24.28 -4.72 -0.74
C ARG A 448 -25.54 -4.46 -1.57
N ASP A 449 -26.35 -5.49 -1.78
CA ASP A 449 -27.63 -5.38 -2.49
C ASP A 449 -28.43 -4.17 -1.98
N GLY A 450 -28.68 -3.19 -2.86
CA GLY A 450 -29.51 -2.02 -2.56
C GLY A 450 -28.83 -0.81 -1.91
N HIS A 451 -27.51 -0.78 -1.76
CA HIS A 451 -26.76 0.44 -1.40
C HIS A 451 -25.60 0.65 -2.36
N ASN A 452 -25.84 1.48 -3.37
CA ASN A 452 -24.75 2.21 -4.01
C ASN A 452 -24.27 3.21 -2.94
N PRO A 453 -23.04 3.12 -2.38
CA PRO A 453 -22.50 4.25 -1.65
C PRO A 453 -22.30 5.36 -2.69
N VAL A 454 -23.34 6.15 -2.90
CA VAL A 454 -23.22 7.42 -3.60
C VAL A 454 -22.16 8.17 -2.81
N ARG A 455 -20.98 8.37 -3.42
CA ARG A 455 -20.03 9.38 -2.94
C ARG A 455 -20.87 10.63 -2.70
N PRO A 456 -20.90 11.19 -1.47
CA PRO A 456 -21.69 12.39 -1.25
C PRO A 456 -21.24 13.41 -2.31
N PRO A 457 -22.19 14.05 -3.03
CA PRO A 457 -21.81 15.12 -3.93
C PRO A 457 -21.03 16.15 -3.11
N SER A 458 -19.86 16.53 -3.61
CA SER A 458 -19.15 17.69 -3.09
C SER A 458 -20.12 18.87 -3.12
N ILE A 459 -20.31 19.50 -1.96
CA ILE A 459 -21.04 20.76 -1.80
C ILE A 459 -20.36 21.80 -2.73
N PRO A 460 -21.14 22.73 -3.35
CA PRO A 460 -20.74 23.49 -4.54
C PRO A 460 -19.43 24.26 -4.45
#